data_AF-S7XA70-F1
#
_entry.id   AF-S7XA70-F1
#
_cell.length_a   1.000
_cell.length_b   1.000
_cell.length_c   1.000
_cell.angle_alpha   90.00
_cell.angle_beta   90.00
_cell.angle_gamma   90.00
#
_symmetry.space_group_name_H-M   'P 1'
#
loop_
_entity.id
_entity.type
_entity.pdbx_description
1 polymer ?
#
loop_
_entity_poly.entity_id
_entity_poly.type
_entity_poly.pdbx_seq_one_letter_code
_entity_poly.pdbx_strand_id
1 'polypeptide(L)' 'MIQHEYDHIEGILFTDKLSSFKKRLIKGRLTNISKGKIKIDYRMRFPAMSKKR' A
#
# COMPACT_ATOMS: atom_id res chain seq x y z
N MET A 1 -1.81 -12.62 14.03
CA MET A 1 -2.88 -11.94 13.28
C MET A 1 -3.60 -10.90 14.14
N ILE A 2 -3.93 -11.22 15.40
CA ILE A 2 -4.63 -10.32 16.34
C ILE A 2 -3.96 -8.93 16.52
N GLN A 3 -2.63 -8.87 16.70
CA GLN A 3 -1.91 -7.59 16.89
C GLN A 3 -2.02 -6.63 15.70
N HIS A 4 -2.11 -7.14 14.46
CA HIS A 4 -2.27 -6.30 13.27
C HIS A 4 -3.65 -5.65 13.20
N GLU A 5 -4.68 -6.37 13.64
CA GLU A 5 -6.05 -5.85 13.71
C GLU A 5 -6.15 -4.75 14.79
N TYR A 6 -5.49 -4.93 15.94
CA TYR A 6 -5.39 -3.89 16.96
C TYR A 6 -4.64 -2.65 16.46
N ASP A 7 -3.50 -2.84 15.79
CA ASP A 7 -2.74 -1.74 15.20
C ASP A 7 -3.62 -0.90 14.24
N HIS A 8 -4.48 -1.54 13.43
CA HIS A 8 -5.40 -0.82 12.54
C HIS A 8 -6.46 -0.01 13.29
N ILE A 9 -6.98 -0.51 14.41
CA ILE A 9 -7.93 0.24 15.25
C ILE A 9 -7.26 1.49 15.84
N GLU A 10 -5.96 1.41 16.15
CA GLU A 10 -5.15 2.51 16.66
C GLU A 10 -4.56 3.41 15.55
N GLY A 11 -4.81 3.09 14.28
CA GLY A 11 -4.29 3.84 13.14
C GLY A 11 -2.80 3.63 12.85
N ILE A 12 -2.19 2.59 13.45
CA ILE A 12 -0.80 2.21 13.25
C ILE A 12 -0.74 1.26 12.06
N LEU A 13 -0.06 1.65 10.99
CA LEU A 13 0.15 0.76 9.86
C LEU A 13 1.51 0.07 9.95
N PHE A 14 1.64 -1.09 9.29
CA PHE A 14 2.92 -1.80 9.18
C PHE A 14 4.01 -0.91 8.59
N THR A 15 3.63 0.05 7.74
CA THR A 15 4.54 1.02 7.15
C THR A 15 5.26 1.82 8.23
N ASP A 16 4.59 2.20 9.31
CA ASP A 16 5.16 3.07 10.34
C ASP A 16 6.23 2.37 11.16
N LYS A 17 6.10 1.05 11.32
CA LYS A 17 7.07 0.17 11.98
C LYS A 17 8.33 -0.11 11.14
N LEU A 18 8.39 0.32 9.88
CA LEU A 18 9.56 0.15 9.02
C LEU A 18 10.60 1.25 9.23
N SER A 19 11.88 0.87 9.16
CA SER A 19 12.96 1.85 9.10
C SER A 19 12.86 2.74 7.85
N SER A 20 13.38 3.96 7.94
CA SER A 20 13.37 4.95 6.84
C SER A 20 13.93 4.40 5.52
N PHE A 21 14.98 3.58 5.61
CA PHE A 21 15.57 2.90 4.46
C PHE A 21 14.61 1.89 3.81
N LYS A 22 13.98 1.02 4.61
CA LYS A 22 13.00 0.04 4.10
C LYS A 22 11.77 0.72 3.50
N LYS A 23 11.27 1.80 4.13
CA LYS A 23 10.19 2.64 3.59
C LYS A 23 10.53 3.13 2.18
N ARG A 24 11.76 3.60 1.95
CA ARG A 24 12.21 4.10 0.63
C ARG A 24 12.24 3.00 -0.43
N LEU A 25 12.69 1.79 -0.08
CA LEU A 25 12.73 0.65 -1.02
C LEU A 25 11.33 0.23 -1.48
N ILE A 26 10.35 0.17 -0.59
CA ILE A 26 8.98 -0.26 -0.94
C ILE A 26 8.15 0.85 -1.59
N LYS A 27 8.51 2.13 -1.41
CA LYS A 27 7.78 3.28 -1.95
C LYS A 27 7.57 3.20 -3.47
N GLY A 28 8.59 2.77 -4.21
CA GLY A 28 8.50 2.59 -5.67
C GLY A 28 7.43 1.55 -6.05
N ARG A 29 7.44 0.41 -5.36
CA ARG A 29 6.45 -0.66 -5.56
C ARG A 29 5.03 -0.20 -5.22
N LEU A 30 4.84 0.45 -4.08
CA LEU A 30 3.54 1.00 -3.66
C LEU A 30 3.01 2.04 -4.66
N THR A 31 3.89 2.87 -5.23
CA THR A 31 3.52 3.84 -6.27
C THR A 31 3.06 3.15 -7.55
N ASN A 32 3.74 2.09 -7.98
CA ASN A 32 3.33 1.31 -9.16
C ASN A 32 2.00 0.60 -8.93
N ILE A 33 1.78 0.03 -7.74
CA ILE A 33 0.49 -0.55 -7.33
C ILE A 33 -0.60 0.52 -7.39
N SER A 34 -0.41 1.69 -6.78
CA SER A 34 -1.39 2.77 -6.75
C SER A 34 -1.80 3.26 -8.15
N LYS A 35 -0.86 3.25 -9.10
CA LYS A 35 -1.07 3.60 -10.52
C LYS A 35 -1.64 2.45 -11.36
N GLY A 36 -1.77 1.24 -10.80
CA GLY A 36 -2.19 0.03 -11.52
C GLY A 36 -1.17 -0.51 -12.51
N LYS A 37 0.11 -0.14 -12.37
CA LYS A 37 1.22 -0.66 -13.17
C LYS A 37 1.68 -2.03 -12.64
N ILE A 38 0.75 -2.95 -12.41
CA ILE A 38 0.99 -4.29 -11.89
C ILE A 38 0.10 -5.30 -12.63
N LYS A 39 0.62 -6.51 -12.85
CA LYS A 39 -0.16 -7.62 -13.42
C LYS A 39 -0.73 -8.44 -12.26
N ILE A 40 -2.04 -8.53 -12.20
CA ILE A 40 -2.82 -9.14 -11.13
C ILE A 40 -4.04 -9.82 -11.72
N ASP A 41 -4.41 -10.95 -11.13
CA ASP A 41 -5.44 -11.88 -11.57
C ASP A 41 -6.84 -11.55 -11.01
N TYR A 42 -6.90 -10.73 -9.95
CA TYR A 42 -8.14 -10.30 -9.32
C TYR A 42 -8.44 -8.81 -9.54
N ARG A 43 -9.73 -8.42 -9.45
CA ARG A 43 -10.13 -7.03 -9.67
C ARG A 43 -9.63 -6.12 -8.54
N MET A 44 -8.79 -5.14 -8.86
CA MET A 44 -8.36 -4.10 -7.94
C MET A 44 -8.93 -2.72 -8.27
N ARG A 45 -9.00 -1.86 -7.25
CA ARG A 45 -9.29 -0.42 -7.39
C ARG A 45 -7.99 0.35 -7.22
N PHE A 46 -7.60 1.10 -8.24
CA PHE A 46 -6.38 1.88 -8.25
C PHE A 46 -6.70 3.36 -7.99
N PRO A 47 -6.28 3.94 -6.84
CA PRO A 47 -6.66 5.29 -6.46
C PRO A 47 -6.01 6.37 -7.35
N ALA A 48 -4.79 6.14 -7.83
CA ALA A 48 -4.06 7.08 -8.69
C ALA A 48 -4.26 6.83 -10.20
N MET A 49 -5.05 5.83 -10.56
CA MET A 49 -5.49 5.64 -11.95
C MET A 49 -6.59 6.66 -12.23
N SER A 50 -6.22 7.74 -12.94
CA SER A 50 -7.16 8.79 -13.34
C SER A 50 -8.42 8.15 -13.92
N LYS A 51 -9.57 8.40 -13.27
CA LYS A 51 -10.86 8.23 -13.94
C LYS A 51 -10.88 9.31 -15.01
N LYS A 52 -10.46 8.96 -16.23
CA LYS A 52 -10.82 9.74 -17.41
C LYS A 52 -12.34 9.71 -17.45
N ARG A 53 -12.94 10.78 -16.94
CA ARG A 53 -14.39 10.99 -16.88
C ARG A 53 -14.85 11.53 -18.22
#